data_AF-A0A2N1SGY7-F1
#
_entry.id   AF-A0A2N1SGY7-F1
#
_cell.length_a   1.000
_cell.length_b   1.000
_cell.length_c   1.000
_cell.angle_alpha   90.00
_cell.angle_beta   90.00
_cell.angle_gamma   90.00
#
_symmetry.space_group_name_H-M   'P 1'
#
loop_
_entity.id
_entity.type
_entity.pdbx_description
1 polymer ?
#
loop_
_entity_poly.entity_id
_entity_poly.type
_entity_poly.pdbx_seq_one_letter_code
_entity_poly.pdbx_strand_id
1 'polypeptide(L)'
;MHEEMLRVRVKCVAMPSEDACPVVILERIDGIGEIAVVVGASEAGAILMELEGVSTPRPLTHELFAQVFKEQGISIRRVELYGIYGAQEDGYLARMEYGRGLRTWIRDLRPSDALALAVATGAPVFAHPSLLPGHGELCFAEPQRA
;
A
#
# COMPACT_ATOMS: atom_id res chain seq x y z
N MET A 1 6.14 1.97 -23.50
CA MET A 1 6.72 3.06 -22.68
C MET A 1 6.87 2.50 -21.29
N HIS A 2 8.07 2.54 -20.69
CA HIS A 2 8.17 2.34 -19.25
C HIS A 2 7.62 3.63 -18.63
N GLU A 3 6.42 3.57 -18.08
CA GLU A 3 5.89 4.67 -17.28
C GLU A 3 6.84 4.88 -16.10
N GLU A 4 7.26 6.12 -15.92
CA GLU A 4 8.13 6.51 -14.81
C GLU A 4 7.34 6.37 -13.51
N MET A 5 7.83 5.54 -12.59
CA MET A 5 7.18 5.29 -11.29
C MET A 5 7.96 5.99 -10.19
N LEU A 6 7.26 6.71 -9.31
CA LEU A 6 7.87 7.46 -8.21
C LEU A 6 7.98 6.60 -6.96
N ARG A 7 9.12 6.63 -6.29
CA ARG A 7 9.31 5.87 -5.05
C ARG A 7 8.64 6.59 -3.89
N VAL A 8 7.78 5.87 -3.19
CA VAL A 8 7.06 6.35 -2.01
C VAL A 8 7.34 5.44 -0.82
N ARG A 9 7.03 5.91 0.39
CA ARG A 9 7.04 5.10 1.60
C ARG A 9 5.79 5.36 2.42
N VAL A 10 5.38 4.38 3.21
CA VAL A 10 4.32 4.58 4.20
C VAL A 10 4.84 5.52 5.28
N LYS A 11 4.22 6.69 5.40
CA LYS A 11 4.56 7.72 6.40
C LYS A 11 3.89 7.41 7.73
N CYS A 12 2.57 7.21 7.71
CA CYS A 12 1.78 6.90 8.88
C CYS A 12 0.41 6.31 8.51
N VAL A 13 -0.29 5.81 9.53
CA VAL A 13 -1.71 5.47 9.49
C VAL A 13 -2.46 6.52 10.31
N ALA A 14 -3.42 7.20 9.69
CA ALA A 14 -4.27 8.21 10.32
C ALA A 14 -5.68 7.66 10.54
N MET A 15 -6.31 8.07 11.64
CA MET A 15 -7.72 7.83 11.91
C MET A 15 -8.42 9.20 12.04
N PRO A 16 -9.11 9.66 10.98
CA PRO A 16 -9.70 11.00 10.96
C PRO A 16 -10.77 11.23 12.04
N SER A 17 -11.53 10.18 12.36
CA SER A 17 -12.50 10.13 13.47
C SER A 17 -12.74 8.68 13.88
N GLU A 18 -13.44 8.45 14.99
CA GLU A 18 -13.77 7.09 15.47
C GLU A 18 -14.67 6.31 14.50
N ASP A 19 -15.54 7.01 13.77
CA ASP A 19 -16.49 6.40 12.82
C ASP A 19 -15.96 6.33 11.38
N ALA A 20 -14.79 6.92 11.09
CA ALA A 20 -14.23 6.97 9.74
C ALA A 20 -13.32 5.77 9.46
N CYS A 21 -13.25 5.38 8.18
CA CYS A 21 -12.25 4.40 7.75
C CYS A 21 -10.84 4.97 7.94
N PRO A 22 -9.88 4.15 8.42
CA PRO A 22 -8.48 4.56 8.52
C PRO A 22 -7.88 4.92 7.16
N VAL A 23 -6.87 5.77 7.18
CA VAL A 23 -6.17 6.27 6.00
C VAL A 23 -4.68 6.00 6.14
N VAL A 24 -4.08 5.36 5.14
CA VAL A 24 -2.62 5.24 5.03
C VAL A 24 -2.09 6.42 4.24
N ILE A 25 -1.16 7.16 4.81
CA ILE A 25 -0.48 8.27 4.15
C ILE A 25 0.84 7.76 3.58
N LEU A 26 1.00 7.89 2.26
CA LEU A 26 2.24 7.61 1.55
C LEU A 26 2.93 8.93 1.25
N GLU A 27 4.23 9.00 1.49
CA GLU A 27 5.04 10.18 1.13
C GLU A 27 6.09 9.81 0.09
N ARG A 28 6.31 10.74 -0.84
CA ARG A 28 7.38 10.65 -1.83
C ARG A 28 8.75 10.70 -1.13
N ILE A 29 9.67 9.83 -1.55
CA ILE A 29 11.02 9.78 -0.96
C ILE A 29 11.91 10.93 -1.47
N ASP A 30 11.75 11.34 -2.72
CA ASP A 30 12.63 12.25 -3.45
C ASP A 30 11.97 13.61 -3.77
N GLY A 31 11.07 14.11 -2.92
CA GLY A 31 10.44 15.40 -3.14
C GLY A 31 9.26 15.68 -2.23
N ILE A 32 8.31 16.48 -2.73
CA ILE A 32 7.08 16.84 -2.05
C ILE A 32 5.93 16.09 -2.72
N GLY A 33 5.01 15.57 -1.91
CA GLY A 33 3.78 14.94 -2.38
C GLY A 33 3.37 13.80 -1.47
N GLU A 34 2.09 13.77 -1.13
CA GLU A 34 1.49 12.72 -0.32
C GLU A 34 0.30 12.10 -1.05
N ILE A 35 0.09 10.80 -0.84
CA ILE A 35 -1.07 10.05 -1.34
C ILE A 35 -1.78 9.49 -0.11
N ALA A 36 -3.08 9.78 -0.01
CA ALA A 36 -3.94 9.24 1.03
C ALA A 36 -4.72 8.05 0.47
N VAL A 37 -4.55 6.88 1.08
CA VAL A 37 -5.22 5.64 0.69
C VAL A 37 -6.13 5.19 1.82
N VAL A 38 -7.44 5.24 1.62
CA VAL A 38 -8.40 4.68 2.58
C VAL A 38 -8.27 3.16 2.62
N VAL A 39 -8.20 2.61 3.82
CA VAL A 39 -8.05 1.17 4.05
C VAL A 39 -9.04 0.69 5.10
N GLY A 40 -9.26 -0.63 5.14
CA GLY A 40 -10.03 -1.25 6.21
C GLY A 40 -9.26 -1.23 7.55
N ALA A 41 -10.01 -1.34 8.65
CA ALA A 41 -9.43 -1.36 10.00
C ALA A 41 -8.45 -2.53 10.21
N SER A 42 -8.71 -3.68 9.60
CA SER A 42 -7.84 -4.86 9.69
C SER A 42 -6.49 -4.61 9.02
N GLU A 43 -6.48 -4.09 7.80
CA GLU A 43 -5.24 -3.77 7.07
C GLU A 43 -4.48 -2.61 7.73
N ALA A 44 -5.20 -1.59 8.20
CA ALA A 44 -4.62 -0.49 8.97
C ALA A 44 -3.88 -0.98 10.22
N GLY A 45 -4.51 -1.87 10.98
CA GLY A 45 -3.91 -2.46 12.19
C GLY A 45 -2.65 -3.25 11.87
N ALA A 46 -2.66 -4.06 10.81
CA ALA A 46 -1.48 -4.82 10.39
C ALA A 46 -0.32 -3.91 9.96
N ILE A 47 -0.62 -2.87 9.18
CA ILE A 47 0.38 -1.86 8.77
C ILE A 47 0.96 -1.15 10.00
N LEU A 48 0.10 -0.68 10.91
CA LEU A 48 0.52 0.07 12.09
C LEU A 48 1.41 -0.76 13.01
N MET A 49 1.05 -2.03 13.28
CA MET A 49 1.87 -2.91 14.11
C MET A 49 3.28 -3.10 13.52
N GLU A 50 3.38 -3.29 12.21
CA GLU A 50 4.67 -3.47 11.53
C GLU A 50 5.49 -2.15 11.52
N LEU A 51 4.84 -1.00 11.28
CA LEU A 51 5.51 0.31 11.35
C LEU A 51 6.08 0.61 12.75
N GLU A 52 5.35 0.22 13.80
CA GLU A 52 5.77 0.39 15.20
C GLU A 52 6.73 -0.72 15.67
N GLY A 53 7.03 -1.72 14.82
CA GLY A 53 7.88 -2.86 15.16
C GLY A 53 7.30 -3.74 16.28
N VAL A 54 5.98 -3.76 16.43
CA VAL A 54 5.28 -4.53 17.46
C VAL A 54 5.04 -5.95 16.97
N SER A 55 5.72 -6.92 17.58
CA SER A 55 5.51 -8.34 17.28
C SER A 55 4.27 -8.90 17.98
N THR A 56 3.46 -9.65 17.24
CA THR A 56 2.31 -10.38 17.79
C THR A 56 2.69 -11.83 18.15
N PRO A 57 2.04 -12.48 19.15
CA PRO A 57 2.32 -13.89 19.49
C PRO A 57 2.04 -14.89 18.36
N ARG A 58 1.16 -14.52 17.43
CA ARG A 58 0.79 -15.29 16.23
C ARG A 58 0.69 -14.32 15.07
N PRO A 59 1.27 -14.66 13.91
CA PRO A 59 1.34 -13.73 12.78
C PRO A 59 -0.06 -13.32 12.32
N LEU A 60 -0.21 -12.04 12.01
CA LEU A 60 -1.35 -11.50 11.29
C LEU A 60 -1.39 -12.04 9.85
N THR A 61 -2.51 -11.84 9.15
CA THR A 61 -2.73 -12.42 7.82
C THR A 61 -1.64 -12.03 6.81
N HIS A 62 -1.24 -10.76 6.76
CA HIS A 62 -0.22 -10.28 5.83
C HIS A 62 1.18 -10.75 6.21
N GLU A 63 1.50 -10.83 7.50
CA GLU A 63 2.75 -11.43 7.99
C GLU A 63 2.81 -12.93 7.65
N LEU A 64 1.71 -13.67 7.85
CA LEU A 64 1.60 -15.08 7.50
C LEU A 64 1.83 -15.29 6.00
N PHE A 65 1.21 -14.48 5.14
CA PHE A 65 1.43 -14.55 3.69
C PHE A 65 2.88 -14.25 3.30
N ALA A 66 3.49 -13.24 3.93
CA ALA A 66 4.90 -12.91 3.74
C ALA A 66 5.83 -14.07 4.12
N GLN A 67 5.56 -14.73 5.26
CA GLN A 67 6.30 -15.91 5.71
C GLN A 67 6.16 -17.07 4.73
N VAL A 68 4.94 -17.37 4.29
CA VAL A 68 4.68 -18.43 3.29
C VAL A 68 5.41 -18.15 1.99
N PHE A 69 5.40 -16.92 1.48
CA PHE A 69 6.19 -16.56 0.28
C PHE A 69 7.68 -16.80 0.50
N LYS A 70 8.22 -16.33 1.63
CA LYS A 70 9.63 -16.51 1.98
C LYS A 70 10.02 -17.99 2.04
N GLU A 71 9.21 -18.83 2.67
CA GLU A 71 9.43 -20.29 2.75
C GLU A 71 9.47 -20.97 1.37
N GLN A 72 8.67 -20.48 0.42
CA GLN A 72 8.64 -20.99 -0.96
C GLN A 72 9.75 -20.40 -1.86
N GLY A 73 10.64 -19.56 -1.29
CA GLY A 73 11.68 -18.84 -2.02
C GLY A 73 11.13 -17.74 -2.93
N ILE A 74 9.94 -17.24 -2.64
CA ILE A 74 9.29 -16.15 -3.37
C ILE A 74 9.58 -14.83 -2.65
N SER A 75 10.02 -13.84 -3.41
CA SER A 75 10.22 -12.48 -2.91
C SER A 75 9.23 -11.53 -3.58
N ILE A 76 8.58 -10.70 -2.77
CA ILE A 76 7.87 -9.51 -3.25
C ILE A 76 8.95 -8.49 -3.62
N ARG A 77 9.03 -8.14 -4.91
CA ARG A 77 10.08 -7.26 -5.43
C ARG A 77 9.72 -5.80 -5.32
N ARG A 78 8.45 -5.48 -5.56
CA ARG A 78 7.86 -4.15 -5.42
C ARG A 78 6.34 -4.21 -5.46
N VAL A 79 5.72 -3.17 -4.93
CA VAL A 79 4.30 -2.89 -5.13
C VAL A 79 4.14 -1.53 -5.80
N GLU A 80 3.08 -1.39 -6.59
CA GLU A 80 2.84 -0.23 -7.43
C GLU A 80 1.39 0.21 -7.31
N LEU A 81 1.15 1.47 -6.96
CA LEU A 81 -0.11 2.16 -7.20
C LEU A 81 -0.04 2.74 -8.61
N TYR A 82 -0.87 2.25 -9.53
CA TYR A 82 -0.70 2.57 -10.96
C TYR A 82 -1.87 3.31 -11.59
N GLY A 83 -2.97 3.50 -10.86
CA GLY A 83 -4.14 4.16 -11.42
C GLY A 83 -5.22 4.41 -10.38
N ILE A 84 -6.29 5.03 -10.85
CA ILE A 84 -7.52 5.29 -10.12
C ILE A 84 -8.68 4.58 -10.82
N TYR A 85 -9.72 4.26 -10.08
CA TYR A 85 -10.98 3.74 -10.57
C TYR A 85 -12.13 4.34 -9.77
N GLY A 86 -13.35 4.13 -10.27
CA GLY A 86 -14.56 4.70 -9.68
C GLY A 86 -14.97 5.99 -10.39
N ALA A 87 -16.26 6.29 -10.36
CA ALA A 87 -16.82 7.46 -11.04
C ALA A 87 -16.40 8.79 -10.40
N GLN A 88 -15.93 8.73 -9.15
CA GLN A 88 -15.46 9.89 -8.37
C GLN A 88 -13.96 9.83 -8.09
N GLU A 89 -13.21 8.96 -8.78
CA GLU A 89 -11.77 8.80 -8.57
C GLU A 89 -11.42 8.40 -7.12
N ASP A 90 -12.30 7.65 -6.47
CA ASP A 90 -12.25 7.29 -5.04
C ASP A 90 -11.45 6.00 -4.76
N GLY A 91 -11.17 5.20 -5.78
CA GLY A 91 -10.44 3.94 -5.64
C GLY A 91 -9.06 3.99 -6.29
N TYR A 92 -8.02 3.48 -5.61
CA TYR A 92 -6.71 3.26 -6.23
C TYR A 92 -6.57 1.83 -6.76
N LEU A 93 -5.86 1.67 -7.87
CA LEU A 93 -5.45 0.37 -8.41
C LEU A 93 -4.02 0.07 -7.96
N ALA A 94 -3.80 -1.17 -7.53
CA ALA A 94 -2.48 -1.65 -7.13
C ALA A 94 -2.11 -2.97 -7.80
N ARG A 95 -0.81 -3.14 -8.03
CA ARG A 95 -0.24 -4.41 -8.46
C ARG A 95 1.04 -4.71 -7.70
N MET A 96 1.35 -5.98 -7.59
CA MET A 96 2.55 -6.50 -6.96
C MET A 96 3.39 -7.27 -7.97
N GLU A 97 4.67 -6.94 -8.05
CA GLU A 97 5.66 -7.76 -8.74
C GLU A 97 6.33 -8.69 -7.72
N TYR A 98 6.30 -9.99 -7.99
CA TYR A 98 6.90 -11.01 -7.13
C TYR A 98 7.57 -12.09 -7.96
N GLY A 99 8.51 -12.82 -7.38
CA GLY A 99 9.31 -13.75 -8.16
C GLY A 99 10.12 -14.76 -7.35
N ARG A 100 10.60 -15.78 -8.05
CA ARG A 100 11.54 -16.79 -7.54
C ARG A 100 12.67 -16.98 -8.53
N GLY A 101 13.89 -16.61 -8.12
CA GLY A 101 15.04 -16.55 -9.02
C GLY A 101 14.76 -15.61 -10.19
N LEU A 102 14.92 -16.12 -11.42
CA LEU A 102 14.69 -15.35 -12.66
C LEU A 102 13.20 -15.24 -13.05
N ARG A 103 12.30 -16.02 -12.45
CA ARG A 103 10.88 -15.96 -12.77
C ARG A 103 10.21 -14.78 -12.08
N THR A 104 9.34 -14.10 -12.80
CA THR A 104 8.64 -12.89 -12.35
C THR A 104 7.18 -12.99 -12.73
N TRP A 105 6.32 -12.59 -11.80
CA TRP A 105 4.88 -12.52 -11.96
C TRP A 105 4.39 -11.17 -11.51
N ILE A 106 3.26 -10.77 -12.07
CA ILE A 106 2.51 -9.57 -11.68
C ILE A 106 1.13 -10.03 -11.23
N ARG A 107 0.65 -9.48 -10.12
CA ARG A 107 -0.69 -9.73 -9.60
C ARG A 107 -1.35 -8.40 -9.28
N ASP A 108 -2.56 -8.19 -9.81
CA ASP A 108 -3.44 -7.13 -9.34
C ASP A 108 -4.03 -7.50 -7.98
N LEU A 109 -4.08 -6.52 -7.08
CA LEU A 109 -4.60 -6.64 -5.73
C LEU A 109 -5.08 -5.27 -5.22
N ARG A 110 -5.82 -5.24 -4.10
CA ARG A 110 -6.28 -3.99 -3.50
C ARG A 110 -5.08 -3.20 -2.96
N PRO A 111 -5.12 -1.84 -2.96
CA PRO A 111 -4.08 -1.00 -2.37
C PRO A 111 -3.78 -1.35 -0.90
N SER A 112 -4.81 -1.61 -0.10
CA SER A 112 -4.65 -1.96 1.32
C SER A 112 -3.79 -3.21 1.50
N ASP A 113 -4.03 -4.26 0.71
CA ASP A 113 -3.26 -5.51 0.75
C ASP A 113 -1.83 -5.31 0.23
N ALA A 114 -1.67 -4.53 -0.85
CA ALA A 114 -0.36 -4.22 -1.40
C ALA A 114 0.52 -3.48 -0.39
N LEU A 115 -0.03 -2.48 0.30
CA LEU A 115 0.69 -1.72 1.32
C LEU A 115 1.01 -2.59 2.53
N ALA A 116 0.06 -3.36 3.05
CA ALA A 116 0.30 -4.26 4.17
C ALA A 116 1.39 -5.31 3.87
N LEU A 117 1.37 -5.92 2.68
CA LEU A 117 2.43 -6.85 2.25
C LEU A 117 3.78 -6.16 2.06
N ALA A 118 3.79 -4.94 1.52
CA ALA A 118 5.03 -4.21 1.31
C ALA A 118 5.71 -3.85 2.63
N VAL A 119 4.94 -3.39 3.62
CA VAL A 119 5.45 -3.08 4.95
C VAL A 119 5.96 -4.37 5.61
N ALA A 120 5.16 -5.46 5.60
CA ALA A 120 5.53 -6.75 6.20
C ALA A 120 6.74 -7.44 5.54
N THR A 121 7.05 -7.14 4.27
CA THR A 121 8.21 -7.73 3.55
C THR A 121 9.38 -6.77 3.37
N GLY A 122 9.21 -5.49 3.70
CA GLY A 122 10.14 -4.42 3.36
C GLY A 122 10.24 -4.15 1.85
N ALA A 123 9.28 -4.62 1.04
CA ALA A 123 9.30 -4.40 -0.39
C ALA A 123 9.09 -2.90 -0.73
N PRO A 124 9.82 -2.34 -1.71
CA PRO A 124 9.66 -0.95 -2.10
C PRO A 124 8.28 -0.68 -2.70
N VAL A 125 7.71 0.46 -2.33
CA VAL A 125 6.42 0.96 -2.84
C VAL A 125 6.68 2.03 -3.90
N PHE A 126 5.92 1.97 -4.98
CA PHE A 126 5.94 2.99 -6.03
C PHE A 126 4.54 3.49 -6.33
N ALA A 127 4.44 4.72 -6.82
CA ALA A 127 3.20 5.31 -7.29
C ALA A 127 3.41 5.94 -8.67
N HIS A 128 2.39 5.84 -9.52
CA HIS A 128 2.37 6.54 -10.80
C HIS A 128 2.29 8.07 -10.54
N PRO A 129 3.06 8.90 -11.27
CA PRO A 129 3.10 10.35 -11.07
C PRO A 129 1.74 11.04 -11.08
N SER A 130 0.78 10.53 -11.87
CA SER A 130 -0.57 11.08 -11.95
C SER A 130 -1.38 10.94 -10.66
N LEU A 131 -0.93 10.10 -9.71
CA LEU A 131 -1.60 9.88 -8.43
C LEU A 131 -1.18 10.89 -7.36
N LEU A 132 -0.10 11.65 -7.60
CA LEU A 132 0.28 12.72 -6.70
C LEU A 132 -0.62 13.93 -6.95
N PRO A 133 -1.25 14.49 -5.90
CA PRO A 133 -2.04 15.70 -6.06
C PRO A 133 -1.14 16.84 -6.55
N GLY A 134 -1.60 17.54 -7.58
CA GLY A 134 -1.03 18.82 -7.96
C GLY A 134 -1.35 19.83 -6.87
N HIS A 135 -0.37 20.16 -6.02
CA HIS A 135 -0.48 21.16 -4.95
C HIS A 135 -1.37 20.78 -3.75
N GLY A 136 -0.79 20.09 -2.76
CA GLY A 136 -1.15 20.25 -1.34
C GLY A 136 -2.53 19.80 -0.86
N GLU A 137 -3.39 19.25 -1.72
CA GLU A 137 -4.69 18.70 -1.31
C GLU A 137 -4.58 17.19 -1.06
N LEU A 138 -4.84 16.78 0.19
CA LEU A 138 -5.09 15.39 0.53
C LEU A 138 -6.44 15.00 -0.08
N CYS A 139 -6.44 14.19 -1.13
CA CYS A 139 -7.67 13.64 -1.68
C CYS A 139 -8.16 12.53 -0.76
N PHE A 140 -9.14 12.85 0.10
CA PHE A 140 -9.86 11.83 0.86
C PHE A 140 -10.89 11.19 -0.07
N ALA A 141 -10.70 9.92 -0.40
CA ALA A 141 -11.81 9.13 -0.89
C ALA A 141 -12.80 8.98 0.27
N GLU A 142 -14.03 9.49 0.17
CA GLU A 142 -15.02 9.24 1.21
C GLU A 142 -15.44 7.75 1.18
N PRO A 143 -15.52 7.06 2.33
CA PRO A 143 -16.08 5.72 2.34
C PRO A 143 -17.56 5.79 1.97
N GLN A 144 -17.97 4.98 0.99
CA GLN A 144 -19.38 4.84 0.62
C GLN A 144 -20.19 4.39 1.83
N ARG A 145 -21.13 5.24 2.28
CA ARG A 145 -22.22 4.80 3.14
C ARG A 145 -23.11 3.86 2.33
N ALA A 146 -23.04 2.57 2.64
CA ALA A 146 -24.05 1.59 2.25
C ALA A 146 -25.34 1.79 3.07
#